data_AF-A0A3D1H7H0-F1
#
_entry.id   AF-A0A3D1H7H0-F1
#
_cell.length_a   1.000
_cell.length_b   1.000
_cell.length_c   1.000
_cell.angle_alpha   90.00
_cell.angle_beta   90.00
_cell.angle_gamma   90.00
#
_symmetry.space_group_name_H-M   'P 1'
#
loop_
_entity.id
_entity.type
_entity.pdbx_description
1 polymer ?
#
loop_
_entity_poly.entity_id
_entity_poly.type
_entity_poly.pdbx_seq_one_letter_code
_entity_poly.pdbx_strand_id
1 'polypeptide(L)'
;MEENPTQKLSWGMGLENETYLQFEQYLEVSGEFIQEKMGCERYSIDYRKCYKPGSLARILNTAINPITNYKVSRMLNSHSLDKLDKNYQHKTLYSQTDARADYAPKENPEYAGESILELFLKSQPYNIKSMVVQKNNPMGSVTFDGDSIEFVTKYFENRTVIDSCNELKTTKKLFLDKLNESEVIKEELHYPEYNSGINMFMSNLENLVLFNNGTYHFHITLPTLSEYSRIVDYPKFEKTHTNAIYLLQWFEPFFISTLGSPDIMGVLSKKTGMTENFALGSMRNAMSRYTGVGTFHKSMSKGKILTFHTEDFRKLLKFEKEENIWWRDQIEADMEYALLPEMGLDFNQEKMYQSGFEFRSFDEFPASYLSDVLFAILIICEHSLHLPEVAWGHDSVHWNSLVFKSLKYGFSTTITAEEKTEILSILRLLDIEAENYTTLQKELNDIQNLDMFFFKIVEILFTKYKDNNICLDTMYGQKRESPPMWANFNKYQYDKHLKQLEMIA
;
A
#
# COMPACT_ATOMS: atom_id res chain seq x y z
N MET A 1 -21.59 -3.15 43.51
CA MET A 1 -20.84 -2.82 42.28
C MET A 1 -19.43 -3.29 42.55
N GLU A 2 -19.01 -4.39 41.95
CA GLU A 2 -17.59 -4.74 41.93
C GLU A 2 -16.87 -3.62 41.16
N GLU A 3 -15.84 -3.03 41.78
CA GLU A 3 -15.01 -2.03 41.11
C GLU A 3 -14.43 -2.68 39.85
N ASN A 4 -14.70 -2.09 38.69
CA ASN A 4 -14.00 -2.47 37.47
C ASN A 4 -12.50 -2.41 37.75
N PRO A 5 -11.71 -3.43 37.39
CA PRO A 5 -10.27 -3.37 37.59
C PRO A 5 -9.74 -2.09 36.93
N THR A 6 -9.06 -1.28 37.73
CA THR A 6 -8.60 0.06 37.32
C THR A 6 -7.56 -0.03 36.21
N GLN A 7 -6.77 -1.11 36.20
CA GLN A 7 -5.81 -1.45 35.17
C GLN A 7 -6.33 -2.56 34.25
N LYS A 8 -6.20 -2.37 32.93
CA LYS A 8 -6.62 -3.33 31.90
C LYS A 8 -5.57 -3.41 30.81
N LEU A 9 -5.42 -4.60 30.22
CA LEU A 9 -4.63 -4.77 29.00
C LEU A 9 -5.50 -4.34 27.82
N SER A 10 -5.03 -3.34 27.06
CA SER A 10 -5.69 -2.80 25.87
C SER A 10 -4.84 -3.05 24.64
N TRP A 11 -5.48 -3.26 23.48
CA TRP A 11 -4.81 -3.32 22.18
C TRP A 11 -5.71 -2.67 21.13
N GLY A 12 -5.24 -2.59 19.88
CA GLY A 12 -6.01 -1.97 18.80
C GLY A 12 -5.67 -2.54 17.43
N MET A 13 -6.70 -2.77 16.62
CA MET A 13 -6.59 -3.22 15.23
C MET A 13 -7.60 -2.48 14.36
N GLY A 14 -7.11 -1.64 13.45
CA GLY A 14 -7.92 -0.89 12.49
C GLY A 14 -7.34 -1.03 11.08
N LEU A 15 -8.22 -1.03 10.09
CA LEU A 15 -7.85 -1.19 8.69
C LEU A 15 -8.42 -0.02 7.89
N GLU A 16 -7.57 0.56 7.04
CA GLU A 16 -7.97 1.48 5.97
C GLU A 16 -7.65 0.81 4.63
N ASN A 17 -8.54 0.93 3.65
CA ASN A 17 -8.29 0.51 2.28
C ASN A 17 -8.74 1.61 1.32
N GLU A 18 -7.77 2.24 0.69
CA GLU A 18 -8.00 3.17 -0.41
C GLU A 18 -8.05 2.34 -1.70
N THR A 19 -9.14 2.43 -2.44
CA THR A 19 -9.31 1.65 -3.68
C THR A 19 -10.15 2.41 -4.70
N TYR A 20 -10.37 1.78 -5.84
CA TYR A 20 -11.17 2.29 -6.95
C TYR A 20 -12.26 1.27 -7.28
N LEU A 21 -13.21 1.65 -8.12
CA LEU A 21 -14.15 0.71 -8.73
C LEU A 21 -13.80 0.54 -10.21
N GLN A 22 -14.06 -0.65 -10.73
CA GLN A 22 -13.75 -1.03 -12.11
C GLN A 22 -15.04 -1.48 -12.81
N PHE A 23 -15.18 -1.09 -14.07
CA PHE A 23 -16.26 -1.57 -14.93
C PHE A 23 -15.95 -2.97 -15.45
N GLU A 24 -16.98 -3.79 -15.62
CA GLU A 24 -16.83 -5.14 -16.21
C GLU A 24 -16.24 -5.12 -17.62
N GLN A 25 -16.63 -4.14 -18.43
CA GLN A 25 -16.14 -4.00 -19.80
C GLN A 25 -14.87 -3.17 -19.87
N TYR A 26 -13.86 -3.72 -20.53
CA TYR A 26 -12.64 -3.00 -20.92
C TYR A 26 -12.92 -2.01 -22.04
N LEU A 27 -12.05 -1.00 -22.14
CA LEU A 27 -11.95 -0.17 -23.33
C LEU A 27 -10.94 -0.79 -24.30
N GLU A 28 -11.33 -0.98 -25.55
CA GLU A 28 -10.42 -1.35 -26.63
C GLU A 28 -9.90 -0.09 -27.32
N VAL A 29 -8.58 0.09 -27.34
CA VAL A 29 -7.92 1.26 -27.95
C VAL A 29 -6.71 0.84 -28.79
N SER A 30 -6.39 1.62 -29.82
CA SER A 30 -5.16 1.41 -30.59
C SER A 30 -3.92 1.72 -29.75
N GLY A 31 -2.78 1.15 -30.13
CA GLY A 31 -1.50 1.49 -29.53
C GLY A 31 -1.14 2.96 -29.74
N GLU A 32 -1.52 3.56 -30.88
CA GLU A 32 -1.36 4.99 -31.14
C GLU A 32 -2.12 5.83 -30.11
N PHE A 33 -3.35 5.43 -29.79
CA PHE A 33 -4.12 6.09 -28.73
C PHE A 33 -3.41 6.00 -27.38
N ILE A 34 -2.83 4.86 -27.02
CA ILE A 34 -2.06 4.72 -25.77
C ILE A 34 -0.85 5.67 -25.78
N GLN A 35 -0.10 5.72 -26.88
CA GLN A 35 1.08 6.58 -27.01
C GLN A 35 0.73 8.07 -26.89
N GLU A 36 -0.40 8.50 -27.47
CA GLU A 36 -0.80 9.91 -27.51
C GLU A 36 -1.55 10.38 -26.27
N LYS A 37 -2.34 9.50 -25.64
CA LYS A 37 -3.31 9.88 -24.61
C LYS A 37 -2.86 9.63 -23.19
N MET A 38 -1.59 9.24 -22.97
CA MET A 38 -1.03 9.22 -21.62
C MET A 38 -1.03 10.62 -21.00
N GLY A 39 -1.86 10.79 -19.98
CA GLY A 39 -2.12 12.05 -19.29
C GLY A 39 -2.11 11.92 -17.78
N CYS A 40 -2.65 12.95 -17.13
CA CYS A 40 -2.95 12.95 -15.70
C CYS A 40 -4.46 12.85 -15.49
N GLU A 41 -4.88 12.38 -14.32
CA GLU A 41 -6.27 12.55 -13.91
C GLU A 41 -6.57 14.06 -13.74
N ARG A 42 -7.80 14.49 -13.98
CA ARG A 42 -8.19 15.92 -14.05
C ARG A 42 -7.97 16.69 -12.73
N TYR A 43 -8.16 16.03 -11.61
CA TYR A 43 -8.15 16.54 -10.24
C TYR A 43 -6.96 16.00 -9.42
N SER A 44 -6.20 15.03 -9.95
CA SER A 44 -5.00 14.49 -9.31
C SER A 44 -3.69 15.10 -9.83
N ILE A 45 -2.58 14.70 -9.21
CA ILE A 45 -1.24 15.10 -9.66
C ILE A 45 -0.84 14.38 -10.96
N ASP A 46 0.07 15.02 -11.69
CA ASP A 46 0.62 14.46 -12.92
C ASP A 46 1.80 13.52 -12.62
N TYR A 47 1.51 12.23 -12.43
CA TYR A 47 2.52 11.19 -12.17
C TYR A 47 3.51 10.99 -13.32
N ARG A 48 3.23 11.48 -14.53
CA ARG A 48 4.20 11.45 -15.63
C ARG A 48 5.45 12.27 -15.32
N LYS A 49 5.33 13.28 -14.45
CA LYS A 49 6.44 14.13 -14.00
C LYS A 49 7.40 13.40 -13.06
N CYS A 50 7.01 12.23 -12.55
CA CYS A 50 7.87 11.36 -11.74
C CYS A 50 8.79 10.48 -12.61
N TYR A 51 8.71 10.56 -13.94
CA TYR A 51 9.60 9.87 -14.86
C TYR A 51 10.64 10.84 -15.43
N LYS A 52 11.84 10.34 -15.73
CA LYS A 52 12.87 11.11 -16.42
C LYS A 52 12.34 11.57 -17.79
N PRO A 53 12.71 12.79 -18.25
CA PRO A 53 12.21 13.32 -19.51
C PRO A 53 12.43 12.36 -20.69
N GLY A 54 11.36 12.07 -21.42
CA GLY A 54 11.36 11.20 -22.61
C GLY A 54 11.33 9.70 -22.31
N SER A 55 11.50 9.25 -21.07
CA SER A 55 11.57 7.81 -20.75
C SER A 55 10.25 7.09 -21.02
N LEU A 56 9.11 7.69 -20.65
CA LEU A 56 7.77 7.18 -20.98
C LEU A 56 7.54 7.08 -22.51
N ALA A 57 7.89 8.11 -23.27
CA ALA A 57 7.70 8.09 -24.72
C ALA A 57 8.53 6.99 -25.39
N ARG A 58 9.79 6.80 -24.97
CA ARG A 58 10.65 5.75 -25.52
C ARG A 58 10.10 4.36 -25.25
N ILE A 59 9.64 4.07 -24.03
CA ILE A 59 9.11 2.74 -23.70
C ILE A 59 7.80 2.46 -24.44
N LEU A 60 6.88 3.43 -24.48
CA LEU A 60 5.59 3.27 -25.17
C LEU A 60 5.77 3.07 -26.67
N ASN A 61 6.65 3.86 -27.32
CA ASN A 61 6.92 3.74 -28.75
C ASN A 61 7.62 2.43 -29.12
N THR A 62 8.37 1.83 -28.19
CA THR A 62 9.09 0.57 -28.43
C THR A 62 8.23 -0.64 -28.16
N ALA A 63 7.42 -0.60 -27.09
CA ALA A 63 6.73 -1.77 -26.56
C ALA A 63 5.26 -1.89 -27.00
N ILE A 64 4.65 -0.80 -27.46
CA ILE A 64 3.24 -0.76 -27.91
C ILE A 64 3.23 -0.54 -29.42
N ASN A 65 2.61 -1.45 -30.18
CA ASN A 65 2.49 -1.30 -31.64
C ASN A 65 1.32 -0.34 -31.96
N PRO A 66 1.55 0.76 -32.70
CA PRO A 66 0.52 1.77 -32.92
C PRO A 66 -0.76 1.25 -33.61
N ILE A 67 -0.65 0.20 -34.42
CA ILE A 67 -1.76 -0.35 -35.22
C ILE A 67 -2.52 -1.46 -34.48
N THR A 68 -1.96 -1.98 -33.39
CA THR A 68 -2.58 -3.05 -32.60
C THR A 68 -3.57 -2.49 -31.60
N ASN A 69 -4.68 -3.19 -31.38
CA ASN A 69 -5.62 -2.86 -30.31
C ASN A 69 -5.26 -3.57 -29.00
N TYR A 70 -5.44 -2.85 -27.90
CA TYR A 70 -5.13 -3.28 -26.53
C TYR A 70 -6.32 -3.03 -25.61
N LYS A 71 -6.38 -3.81 -24.52
CA LYS A 71 -7.38 -3.61 -23.46
C LYS A 71 -6.86 -2.64 -22.41
N VAL A 72 -7.64 -1.62 -22.15
CA VAL A 72 -7.43 -0.65 -21.06
C VAL A 72 -8.58 -0.77 -20.07
N SER A 73 -8.27 -0.73 -18.78
CA SER A 73 -9.30 -0.76 -17.74
C SER A 73 -10.09 0.55 -17.76
N ARG A 74 -11.40 0.42 -17.56
CA ARG A 74 -12.27 1.56 -17.27
C ARG A 74 -12.49 1.57 -15.76
N MET A 75 -12.28 2.72 -15.14
CA MET A 75 -12.33 2.84 -13.69
C MET A 75 -13.18 4.02 -13.24
N LEU A 76 -13.60 3.95 -11.99
CA LEU A 76 -14.31 4.98 -11.26
C LEU A 76 -13.53 5.29 -9.99
N ASN A 77 -13.21 6.56 -9.85
CA ASN A 77 -12.47 7.14 -8.73
C ASN A 77 -13.40 8.00 -7.88
N SER A 78 -12.92 8.53 -6.76
CA SER A 78 -13.72 9.39 -5.89
C SER A 78 -14.31 10.60 -6.62
N HIS A 79 -13.54 11.19 -7.55
CA HIS A 79 -13.92 12.35 -8.32
C HIS A 79 -15.06 12.05 -9.30
N SER A 80 -15.10 10.84 -9.83
CA SER A 80 -16.20 10.36 -10.66
C SER A 80 -17.52 10.37 -9.90
N LEU A 81 -17.51 10.03 -8.60
CA LEU A 81 -18.71 10.04 -7.76
C LEU A 81 -19.07 11.46 -7.27
N ASP A 82 -18.08 12.23 -6.80
CA ASP A 82 -18.32 13.51 -6.13
C ASP A 82 -18.37 14.72 -7.08
N LYS A 83 -17.73 14.65 -8.25
CA LYS A 83 -17.57 15.80 -9.16
C LYS A 83 -18.36 15.70 -10.47
N LEU A 84 -18.88 14.54 -10.82
CA LEU A 84 -19.71 14.35 -12.02
C LEU A 84 -21.19 14.32 -11.67
N ASP A 85 -22.03 14.81 -12.57
CA ASP A 85 -23.47 14.61 -12.53
C ASP A 85 -23.91 13.34 -13.30
N LYS A 86 -25.23 13.11 -13.39
CA LYS A 86 -25.83 12.02 -14.17
C LYS A 86 -25.56 12.04 -15.68
N ASN A 87 -25.16 13.19 -16.22
CA ASN A 87 -24.80 13.38 -17.63
C ASN A 87 -23.27 13.36 -17.84
N TYR A 88 -22.53 13.01 -16.78
CA TYR A 88 -21.07 12.97 -16.73
C TYR A 88 -20.41 14.33 -16.97
N GLN A 89 -21.15 15.40 -16.68
CA GLN A 89 -20.62 16.76 -16.69
C GLN A 89 -19.90 17.02 -15.38
N HIS A 90 -18.73 17.65 -15.49
CA HIS A 90 -17.97 18.10 -14.34
C HIS A 90 -18.67 19.26 -13.64
N LYS A 91 -18.65 19.30 -12.31
CA LYS A 91 -19.16 20.43 -11.51
C LYS A 91 -18.48 21.76 -11.84
N THR A 92 -17.22 21.70 -12.22
CA THR A 92 -16.40 22.87 -12.53
C THR A 92 -15.65 22.71 -13.85
N LEU A 93 -15.49 23.83 -14.57
CA LEU A 93 -14.66 23.92 -15.77
C LEU A 93 -13.23 24.29 -15.37
N TYR A 94 -12.26 23.51 -15.87
CA TYR A 94 -10.83 23.83 -15.80
C TYR A 94 -10.31 24.07 -17.21
N SER A 95 -9.47 25.09 -17.42
CA SER A 95 -8.58 25.11 -18.58
C SER A 95 -7.17 24.79 -18.09
N GLN A 96 -6.55 23.75 -18.64
CA GLN A 96 -5.18 23.33 -18.29
C GLN A 96 -4.10 24.28 -18.88
N THR A 97 -4.49 25.37 -19.54
CA THR A 97 -3.58 26.20 -20.34
C THR A 97 -2.81 27.25 -19.56
N ASP A 98 -3.14 27.58 -18.30
CA ASP A 98 -2.55 28.75 -17.63
C ASP A 98 -1.99 28.45 -16.24
N ALA A 99 -0.66 28.44 -16.17
CA ALA A 99 0.18 28.24 -14.98
C ALA A 99 0.18 29.46 -14.03
N ARG A 100 -0.98 29.98 -13.62
CA ARG A 100 -1.06 31.05 -12.61
C ARG A 100 -1.99 30.70 -11.45
N ALA A 101 -1.48 30.96 -10.26
CA ALA A 101 -1.98 30.56 -8.95
C ALA A 101 -3.35 31.14 -8.52
N ASP A 102 -4.09 31.82 -9.39
CA ASP A 102 -5.29 32.59 -9.03
C ASP A 102 -6.56 32.21 -9.83
N TYR A 103 -6.68 30.98 -10.32
CA TYR A 103 -7.91 30.55 -11.01
C TYR A 103 -8.89 29.87 -10.04
N ALA A 104 -9.89 30.61 -9.58
CA ALA A 104 -11.05 30.01 -8.94
C ALA A 104 -11.83 29.19 -9.99
N PRO A 105 -12.10 27.89 -9.73
CA PRO A 105 -12.84 27.05 -10.66
C PRO A 105 -14.23 27.66 -10.95
N LYS A 106 -14.58 27.79 -12.24
CA LYS A 106 -15.91 28.26 -12.64
C LYS A 106 -16.89 27.10 -12.62
N GLU A 107 -18.10 27.33 -12.12
CA GLU A 107 -19.18 26.35 -12.22
C GLU A 107 -19.47 26.03 -13.69
N ASN A 108 -19.69 24.75 -13.99
CA ASN A 108 -20.06 24.32 -15.32
C ASN A 108 -21.57 24.52 -15.52
N PRO A 109 -22.02 25.37 -16.47
CA PRO A 109 -23.44 25.59 -16.71
C PRO A 109 -24.18 24.34 -17.22
N GLU A 110 -23.45 23.34 -17.71
CA GLU A 110 -24.03 22.06 -18.16
C GLU A 110 -24.22 21.05 -17.02
N TYR A 111 -23.68 21.33 -15.83
CA TYR A 111 -23.84 20.49 -14.65
C TYR A 111 -25.29 20.50 -14.16
N ALA A 112 -25.91 19.33 -14.06
CA ALA A 112 -27.33 19.14 -13.73
C ALA A 112 -27.68 19.38 -12.24
N GLY A 113 -26.74 19.88 -11.43
CA GLY A 113 -26.96 20.36 -10.07
C GLY A 113 -26.71 19.35 -8.96
N GLU A 114 -26.86 18.05 -9.21
CA GLU A 114 -26.58 16.97 -8.24
C GLU A 114 -25.48 16.03 -8.77
N SER A 115 -24.53 15.64 -7.92
CA SER A 115 -23.49 14.66 -8.29
C SER A 115 -24.04 13.24 -8.34
N ILE A 116 -23.29 12.31 -8.95
CA ILE A 116 -23.59 10.88 -8.93
C ILE A 116 -23.73 10.38 -7.48
N LEU A 117 -22.84 10.81 -6.59
CA LEU A 117 -22.91 10.47 -5.16
C LEU A 117 -24.18 11.03 -4.50
N GLU A 118 -24.56 12.27 -4.77
CA GLU A 118 -25.77 12.88 -4.21
C GLU A 118 -27.03 12.14 -4.69
N LEU A 119 -27.09 11.78 -5.98
CA LEU A 119 -28.18 11.00 -6.56
C LEU A 119 -28.25 9.59 -5.97
N PHE A 120 -27.11 8.90 -5.84
CA PHE A 120 -27.00 7.62 -5.16
C PHE A 120 -27.60 7.74 -3.76
N LEU A 121 -27.04 8.63 -2.93
CA LEU A 121 -27.42 8.76 -1.54
C LEU A 121 -28.89 9.14 -1.38
N LYS A 122 -29.47 9.98 -2.23
CA LYS A 122 -30.88 10.40 -2.16
C LYS A 122 -31.85 9.22 -2.04
N SER A 123 -31.61 8.17 -2.83
CA SER A 123 -32.44 6.95 -2.88
C SER A 123 -32.23 6.00 -1.69
N GLN A 124 -31.17 6.17 -0.92
CA GLN A 124 -30.72 5.19 0.06
C GLN A 124 -31.34 5.38 1.45
N PRO A 125 -31.53 4.29 2.22
CA PRO A 125 -31.94 4.38 3.62
C PRO A 125 -30.83 4.98 4.50
N TYR A 126 -31.21 5.43 5.71
CA TYR A 126 -30.32 6.14 6.63
C TYR A 126 -29.02 5.39 6.92
N ASN A 127 -29.08 4.07 7.11
CA ASN A 127 -27.91 3.25 7.42
C ASN A 127 -26.84 3.29 6.32
N ILE A 128 -27.24 3.37 5.05
CA ILE A 128 -26.31 3.50 3.91
C ILE A 128 -25.78 4.93 3.82
N LYS A 129 -26.66 5.93 3.99
CA LYS A 129 -26.25 7.34 4.06
C LYS A 129 -25.19 7.57 5.13
N SER A 130 -25.38 6.99 6.32
CA SER A 130 -24.47 7.13 7.45
C SER A 130 -23.14 6.40 7.27
N MET A 131 -23.00 5.50 6.29
CA MET A 131 -21.71 4.90 5.96
C MET A 131 -20.78 5.92 5.28
N VAL A 132 -21.32 6.84 4.49
CA VAL A 132 -20.50 7.83 3.78
C VAL A 132 -20.26 9.04 4.69
N VAL A 133 -19.00 9.51 4.74
CA VAL A 133 -18.63 10.75 5.44
C VAL A 133 -19.38 11.92 4.81
N GLN A 134 -20.10 12.67 5.64
CA GLN A 134 -20.86 13.86 5.25
C GLN A 134 -20.58 14.99 6.24
N LYS A 135 -20.90 16.23 5.87
CA LYS A 135 -20.71 17.40 6.76
C LYS A 135 -21.40 17.25 8.12
N ASN A 136 -22.54 16.57 8.16
CA ASN A 136 -23.31 16.26 9.37
C ASN A 136 -23.00 14.88 9.98
N ASN A 137 -22.14 14.10 9.33
CA ASN A 137 -21.67 12.80 9.80
C ASN A 137 -20.19 12.62 9.46
N PRO A 138 -19.27 13.20 10.26
CA PRO A 138 -17.84 13.12 9.97
C PRO A 138 -17.25 11.73 10.24
N MET A 139 -18.06 10.81 10.76
CA MET A 139 -17.65 9.47 11.18
C MET A 139 -18.27 8.39 10.28
N GLY A 140 -18.33 8.58 8.97
CA GLY A 140 -18.61 7.50 8.01
C GLY A 140 -17.48 6.46 7.95
N SER A 141 -17.78 5.24 7.50
CA SER A 141 -16.80 4.18 7.17
C SER A 141 -16.35 4.20 5.71
N VAL A 142 -16.93 5.08 4.90
CA VAL A 142 -16.56 5.33 3.50
C VAL A 142 -16.27 6.83 3.34
N THR A 143 -15.07 7.15 2.88
CA THR A 143 -14.60 8.51 2.64
C THR A 143 -14.11 8.63 1.20
N PHE A 144 -14.22 9.83 0.65
CA PHE A 144 -13.64 10.19 -0.65
C PHE A 144 -12.40 11.05 -0.37
N ASP A 145 -11.23 10.42 -0.30
CA ASP A 145 -9.95 11.08 -0.01
C ASP A 145 -9.07 11.11 -1.27
N GLY A 146 -8.60 12.30 -1.65
CA GLY A 146 -7.92 12.49 -2.94
C GLY A 146 -8.76 11.92 -4.08
N ASP A 147 -8.15 11.06 -4.90
CA ASP A 147 -8.77 10.33 -6.00
C ASP A 147 -9.33 8.96 -5.60
N SER A 148 -9.09 8.46 -4.41
CA SER A 148 -9.50 7.10 -3.99
C SER A 148 -10.80 7.08 -3.19
N ILE A 149 -11.45 5.92 -3.20
CA ILE A 149 -12.56 5.61 -2.29
C ILE A 149 -11.94 4.86 -1.10
N GLU A 150 -11.96 5.49 0.07
CA GLU A 150 -11.36 4.97 1.29
C GLU A 150 -12.41 4.27 2.15
N PHE A 151 -12.14 3.01 2.51
CA PHE A 151 -12.95 2.22 3.43
C PHE A 151 -12.20 2.05 4.75
N VAL A 152 -12.82 2.44 5.86
CA VAL A 152 -12.21 2.40 7.20
C VAL A 152 -13.05 1.60 8.18
N THR A 153 -12.40 0.74 8.97
CA THR A 153 -13.04 0.09 10.12
C THR A 153 -13.28 1.12 11.23
N LYS A 154 -14.44 1.06 11.88
CA LYS A 154 -14.88 2.01 12.91
C LYS A 154 -14.53 1.58 14.31
N TYR A 155 -14.51 0.28 14.55
CA TYR A 155 -14.10 -0.25 15.83
C TYR A 155 -12.58 -0.47 15.82
N PHE A 156 -11.91 -0.14 16.92
CA PHE A 156 -10.45 -0.20 17.02
C PHE A 156 -9.99 -0.86 18.33
N GLU A 157 -10.40 -0.31 19.47
CA GLU A 157 -9.98 -0.79 20.78
C GLU A 157 -10.45 -2.23 21.02
N ASN A 158 -9.50 -3.07 21.45
CA ASN A 158 -9.67 -4.50 21.74
C ASN A 158 -10.29 -5.30 20.58
N ARG A 159 -10.11 -4.81 19.34
CA ARG A 159 -10.55 -5.53 18.15
C ARG A 159 -9.55 -6.57 17.72
N THR A 160 -10.07 -7.65 17.15
CA THR A 160 -9.26 -8.71 16.57
C THR A 160 -9.06 -8.49 15.07
N VAL A 161 -8.02 -9.09 14.50
CA VAL A 161 -7.80 -9.14 13.05
C VAL A 161 -9.01 -9.71 12.32
N ILE A 162 -9.58 -10.80 12.84
CA ILE A 162 -10.77 -11.42 12.21
C ILE A 162 -11.96 -10.47 12.22
N ASP A 163 -12.21 -9.77 13.33
CA ASP A 163 -13.30 -8.80 13.40
C ASP A 163 -13.11 -7.64 12.43
N SER A 164 -11.91 -7.06 12.39
CA SER A 164 -11.60 -5.91 11.52
C SER A 164 -11.64 -6.29 10.04
N CYS A 165 -11.13 -7.47 9.67
CA CYS A 165 -11.25 -8.01 8.31
C CYS A 165 -12.72 -8.21 7.89
N ASN A 166 -13.55 -8.78 8.78
CA ASN A 166 -14.97 -9.01 8.50
C ASN A 166 -15.73 -7.69 8.37
N GLU A 167 -15.43 -6.71 9.21
CA GLU A 167 -16.01 -5.37 9.15
C GLU A 167 -15.68 -4.67 7.83
N LEU A 168 -14.40 -4.65 7.43
CA LEU A 168 -13.97 -4.05 6.17
C LEU A 168 -14.64 -4.74 4.98
N LYS A 169 -14.60 -6.07 4.93
CA LYS A 169 -15.23 -6.88 3.87
C LYS A 169 -16.74 -6.60 3.76
N THR A 170 -17.44 -6.55 4.89
CA THR A 170 -18.87 -6.30 4.95
C THR A 170 -19.20 -4.89 4.47
N THR A 171 -18.42 -3.89 4.90
CA THR A 171 -18.60 -2.48 4.51
C THR A 171 -18.38 -2.30 3.01
N LYS A 172 -17.27 -2.82 2.47
CA LYS A 172 -16.97 -2.80 1.04
C LYS A 172 -18.08 -3.44 0.22
N LYS A 173 -18.47 -4.67 0.59
CA LYS A 173 -19.54 -5.40 -0.10
C LYS A 173 -20.86 -4.62 -0.08
N LEU A 174 -21.27 -4.13 1.08
CA LEU A 174 -22.54 -3.41 1.22
C LEU A 174 -22.56 -2.12 0.39
N PHE A 175 -21.46 -1.36 0.36
CA PHE A 175 -21.36 -0.15 -0.44
C PHE A 175 -21.47 -0.46 -1.94
N LEU A 176 -20.70 -1.44 -2.43
CA LEU A 176 -20.70 -1.83 -3.83
C LEU A 176 -22.05 -2.39 -4.28
N ASP A 177 -22.64 -3.31 -3.50
CA ASP A 177 -23.94 -3.91 -3.79
C ASP A 177 -25.01 -2.80 -3.91
N LYS A 178 -25.04 -1.84 -2.97
CA LYS A 178 -26.02 -0.75 -2.99
C LYS A 178 -25.80 0.24 -4.13
N LEU A 179 -24.54 0.50 -4.50
CA LEU A 179 -24.23 1.35 -5.64
C LEU A 179 -24.74 0.72 -6.94
N ASN A 180 -24.45 -0.57 -7.16
CA ASN A 180 -24.94 -1.32 -8.33
C ASN A 180 -26.47 -1.42 -8.33
N GLU A 181 -27.11 -1.78 -7.21
CA GLU A 181 -28.58 -1.86 -7.08
C GLU A 181 -29.30 -0.52 -7.36
N SER A 182 -28.62 0.61 -7.14
CA SER A 182 -29.21 1.93 -7.36
C SER A 182 -29.36 2.32 -8.82
N GLU A 183 -28.61 1.65 -9.72
CA GLU A 183 -28.53 1.95 -11.16
C GLU A 183 -28.19 3.42 -11.50
N VAL A 184 -27.63 4.18 -10.54
CA VAL A 184 -27.13 5.54 -10.79
C VAL A 184 -26.00 5.53 -11.83
N ILE A 185 -25.29 4.39 -11.89
CA ILE A 185 -24.38 4.00 -12.96
C ILE A 185 -24.98 2.70 -13.54
N LYS A 186 -25.18 2.68 -14.86
CA LYS A 186 -25.91 1.60 -15.54
C LYS A 186 -25.11 0.32 -15.72
N GLU A 187 -23.80 0.44 -15.76
CA GLU A 187 -22.89 -0.70 -15.91
C GLU A 187 -22.52 -1.23 -14.52
N GLU A 188 -22.40 -2.56 -14.40
CA GLU A 188 -22.01 -3.20 -13.16
C GLU A 188 -20.54 -2.88 -12.82
N LEU A 189 -20.32 -2.54 -11.55
CA LEU A 189 -19.01 -2.23 -10.99
C LEU A 189 -18.52 -3.36 -10.09
N HIS A 190 -17.21 -3.55 -10.06
CA HIS A 190 -16.51 -4.44 -9.14
C HIS A 190 -15.26 -3.78 -8.55
N TYR A 191 -14.71 -4.34 -7.47
CA TYR A 191 -13.38 -3.95 -6.98
C TYR A 191 -12.30 -4.56 -7.88
N PRO A 192 -11.21 -3.84 -8.19
CA PRO A 192 -10.15 -4.35 -9.06
C PRO A 192 -9.50 -5.60 -8.46
N GLU A 193 -9.27 -6.61 -9.30
CA GLU A 193 -8.54 -7.83 -8.91
C GLU A 193 -7.03 -7.61 -8.77
N TYR A 194 -6.50 -6.62 -9.47
CA TYR A 194 -5.10 -6.21 -9.51
C TYR A 194 -4.96 -4.78 -10.05
N ASN A 195 -3.81 -4.15 -9.85
CA ASN A 195 -3.52 -2.88 -10.50
C ASN A 195 -3.34 -3.08 -12.01
N SER A 196 -4.21 -2.47 -12.83
CA SER A 196 -4.13 -2.59 -14.30
C SER A 196 -3.02 -1.72 -14.93
N GLY A 197 -2.41 -0.80 -14.18
CA GLY A 197 -1.27 0.01 -14.61
C GLY A 197 -1.63 1.15 -15.58
N ILE A 198 -2.49 0.89 -16.57
CA ILE A 198 -3.03 1.88 -17.53
C ILE A 198 -4.55 1.87 -17.42
N ASN A 199 -5.11 3.01 -17.01
CA ASN A 199 -6.53 3.11 -16.71
C ASN A 199 -7.15 4.35 -17.36
N MET A 200 -8.41 4.28 -17.77
CA MET A 200 -9.22 5.44 -18.10
C MET A 200 -10.28 5.64 -17.01
N PHE A 201 -10.25 6.79 -16.34
CA PHE A 201 -11.26 7.13 -15.35
C PHE A 201 -12.48 7.78 -15.98
N MET A 202 -13.65 7.51 -15.43
CA MET A 202 -14.90 8.17 -15.83
C MET A 202 -14.85 9.70 -15.67
N SER A 203 -14.09 10.21 -14.70
CA SER A 203 -13.79 11.64 -14.52
C SER A 203 -12.77 12.21 -15.51
N ASN A 204 -12.17 11.40 -16.38
CA ASN A 204 -11.28 11.88 -17.42
C ASN A 204 -11.26 10.92 -18.61
N LEU A 205 -12.23 11.08 -19.50
CA LEU A 205 -12.35 10.28 -20.72
C LEU A 205 -11.37 10.71 -21.84
N GLU A 206 -10.59 11.76 -21.62
CA GLU A 206 -9.62 12.27 -22.61
C GLU A 206 -8.24 11.62 -22.47
N ASN A 207 -7.91 11.12 -21.28
CA ASN A 207 -6.56 10.67 -20.95
C ASN A 207 -6.54 9.26 -20.35
N LEU A 208 -5.47 8.54 -20.64
CA LEU A 208 -5.05 7.35 -19.92
C LEU A 208 -4.12 7.75 -18.78
N VAL A 209 -4.35 7.20 -17.60
CA VAL A 209 -3.67 7.57 -16.36
C VAL A 209 -2.84 6.41 -15.85
N LEU A 210 -1.62 6.73 -15.44
CA LEU A 210 -0.68 5.86 -14.72
C LEU A 210 -0.85 6.05 -13.22
N PHE A 211 -0.38 5.08 -12.44
CA PHE A 211 -0.24 5.22 -10.97
C PHE A 211 -1.56 5.27 -10.19
N ASN A 212 -2.41 4.27 -10.39
CA ASN A 212 -3.67 4.10 -9.65
C ASN A 212 -3.63 2.78 -8.87
N ASN A 213 -2.77 2.74 -7.85
CA ASN A 213 -2.71 1.61 -6.95
C ASN A 213 -3.64 1.90 -5.78
N GLY A 214 -4.56 0.98 -5.49
CA GLY A 214 -5.16 0.96 -4.17
C GLY A 214 -4.08 0.73 -3.10
N THR A 215 -4.43 0.95 -1.84
CA THR A 215 -3.52 0.78 -0.71
C THR A 215 -4.23 0.11 0.47
N TYR A 216 -3.43 -0.47 1.37
CA TYR A 216 -3.90 -0.80 2.71
C TYR A 216 -3.07 -0.04 3.74
N HIS A 217 -3.75 0.52 4.74
CA HIS A 217 -3.10 0.99 5.96
C HIS A 217 -3.56 0.16 7.16
N PHE A 218 -2.63 -0.21 8.02
CA PHE A 218 -2.88 -1.02 9.21
C PHE A 218 -2.58 -0.22 10.46
N HIS A 219 -3.61 0.01 11.27
CA HIS A 219 -3.49 0.66 12.56
C HIS A 219 -3.36 -0.40 13.65
N ILE A 220 -2.25 -0.40 14.36
CA ILE A 220 -1.91 -1.43 15.34
C ILE A 220 -1.50 -0.77 16.66
N THR A 221 -2.15 -1.18 17.75
CA THR A 221 -1.66 -0.93 19.12
C THR A 221 -1.38 -2.28 19.75
N LEU A 222 -0.12 -2.55 20.06
CA LEU A 222 0.29 -3.79 20.72
C LEU A 222 -0.25 -3.82 22.16
N PRO A 223 -0.38 -5.02 22.76
CA PRO A 223 -0.92 -5.18 24.11
C PRO A 223 -0.23 -4.27 25.12
N THR A 224 -0.98 -3.31 25.66
CA THR A 224 -0.50 -2.20 26.48
C THR A 224 -1.35 -2.08 27.73
N LEU A 225 -0.70 -1.94 28.89
CA LEU A 225 -1.42 -1.71 30.13
C LEU A 225 -1.95 -0.27 30.17
N SER A 226 -3.26 -0.13 30.38
CA SER A 226 -3.95 1.15 30.50
C SER A 226 -4.68 1.25 31.85
N GLU A 227 -4.77 2.47 32.37
CA GLU A 227 -5.53 2.82 33.57
C GLU A 227 -6.34 4.09 33.31
N TYR A 228 -7.66 4.04 33.52
CA TYR A 228 -8.60 5.12 33.14
C TYR A 228 -8.41 5.60 31.69
N SER A 229 -8.25 4.66 30.76
CA SER A 229 -8.01 4.93 29.33
C SER A 229 -6.73 5.74 29.05
N ARG A 230 -5.71 5.60 29.92
CA ARG A 230 -4.38 6.20 29.72
C ARG A 230 -3.32 5.12 29.82
N ILE A 231 -2.31 5.20 28.97
CA ILE A 231 -1.14 4.34 29.03
C ILE A 231 -0.45 4.51 30.39
N VAL A 232 -0.22 3.42 31.12
CA VAL A 232 0.41 3.43 32.46
C VAL A 232 1.90 3.77 32.37
N ASP A 233 2.61 3.15 31.43
CA ASP A 233 4.05 3.33 31.22
C ASP A 233 4.31 3.74 29.77
N TYR A 234 4.31 5.06 29.55
CA TYR A 234 4.49 5.63 28.21
C TYR A 234 5.90 5.39 27.63
N PRO A 235 7.01 5.52 28.39
CA PRO A 235 8.33 5.14 27.89
C PRO A 235 8.41 3.69 27.41
N LYS A 236 7.80 2.75 28.16
CA LYS A 236 7.73 1.35 27.72
C LYS A 236 6.86 1.18 26.48
N PHE A 237 5.72 1.85 26.41
CA PHE A 237 4.84 1.85 25.24
C PHE A 237 5.58 2.31 23.99
N GLU A 238 6.25 3.47 24.07
CA GLU A 238 7.02 4.03 22.96
C GLU A 238 8.14 3.08 22.53
N LYS A 239 8.94 2.59 23.49
CA LYS A 239 10.01 1.63 23.20
C LYS A 239 9.48 0.37 22.51
N THR A 240 8.37 -0.18 22.99
CA THR A 240 7.77 -1.42 22.46
C THR A 240 7.31 -1.22 21.02
N HIS A 241 6.58 -0.13 20.75
CA HIS A 241 6.06 0.14 19.41
C HIS A 241 7.18 0.54 18.43
N THR A 242 8.17 1.32 18.86
CA THR A 242 9.35 1.63 18.04
C THR A 242 10.12 0.38 17.67
N ASN A 243 10.30 -0.57 18.61
CA ASN A 243 10.98 -1.84 18.32
C ASN A 243 10.23 -2.67 17.27
N ALA A 244 8.90 -2.71 17.38
CA ALA A 244 8.04 -3.38 16.41
C ALA A 244 8.12 -2.72 15.04
N ILE A 245 8.07 -1.38 14.96
CA ILE A 245 8.21 -0.63 13.71
C ILE A 245 9.56 -0.95 13.05
N TYR A 246 10.67 -0.82 13.78
CA TYR A 246 11.99 -1.11 13.22
C TYR A 246 12.11 -2.54 12.73
N LEU A 247 11.56 -3.51 13.45
CA LEU A 247 11.53 -4.88 12.96
C LEU A 247 10.66 -5.01 11.70
N LEU A 248 9.49 -4.38 11.64
CA LEU A 248 8.65 -4.41 10.43
C LEU A 248 9.34 -3.77 9.23
N GLN A 249 10.14 -2.72 9.42
CA GLN A 249 10.98 -2.12 8.36
C GLN A 249 11.99 -3.15 7.79
N TRP A 250 12.58 -3.99 8.64
CA TRP A 250 13.40 -5.13 8.17
C TRP A 250 12.61 -6.10 7.29
N PHE A 251 11.29 -6.17 7.44
CA PHE A 251 10.43 -7.05 6.66
C PHE A 251 9.78 -6.42 5.41
N GLU A 252 9.81 -5.09 5.25
CA GLU A 252 9.22 -4.41 4.09
C GLU A 252 9.68 -4.97 2.73
N PRO A 253 10.96 -5.29 2.50
CA PRO A 253 11.39 -5.90 1.22
C PRO A 253 10.68 -7.22 0.87
N PHE A 254 10.32 -8.00 1.88
CA PHE A 254 9.59 -9.26 1.67
C PHE A 254 8.12 -9.02 1.30
N PHE A 255 7.48 -8.04 1.94
CA PHE A 255 6.12 -7.64 1.56
C PHE A 255 6.10 -7.05 0.15
N ILE A 256 7.07 -6.22 -0.21
CA ILE A 256 7.21 -5.66 -1.57
C ILE A 256 7.34 -6.78 -2.62
N SER A 257 8.23 -7.74 -2.40
CA SER A 257 8.48 -8.83 -3.37
C SER A 257 7.34 -9.85 -3.47
N THR A 258 6.41 -9.89 -2.52
CA THR A 258 5.27 -10.84 -2.51
C THR A 258 3.92 -10.19 -2.79
N LEU A 259 3.73 -8.91 -2.49
CA LEU A 259 2.44 -8.20 -2.55
C LEU A 259 2.48 -6.93 -3.39
N GLY A 260 3.65 -6.36 -3.68
CA GLY A 260 3.77 -5.07 -4.35
C GLY A 260 3.22 -5.06 -5.78
N SER A 261 2.90 -3.87 -6.27
CA SER A 261 2.38 -3.61 -7.61
C SER A 261 3.47 -3.10 -8.55
N PRO A 262 3.91 -3.90 -9.54
CA PRO A 262 4.93 -3.46 -10.50
C PRO A 262 4.48 -2.22 -11.28
N ASP A 263 5.45 -1.43 -11.72
CA ASP A 263 5.24 -0.45 -12.78
C ASP A 263 5.06 -1.21 -14.11
N ILE A 264 3.95 -0.96 -14.80
CA ILE A 264 3.71 -1.57 -16.12
C ILE A 264 4.82 -1.22 -17.12
N MET A 265 5.49 -0.06 -16.97
CA MET A 265 6.66 0.32 -17.77
C MET A 265 7.85 -0.60 -17.52
N GLY A 266 8.02 -1.10 -16.29
CA GLY A 266 9.03 -2.10 -15.95
C GLY A 266 8.75 -3.44 -16.62
N VAL A 267 7.49 -3.85 -16.66
CA VAL A 267 7.05 -5.06 -17.35
C VAL A 267 7.29 -4.94 -18.86
N LEU A 268 6.90 -3.80 -19.45
CA LEU A 268 7.12 -3.49 -20.86
C LEU A 268 8.61 -3.51 -21.22
N SER A 269 9.44 -2.84 -20.42
CA SER A 269 10.87 -2.73 -20.68
C SER A 269 11.54 -4.10 -20.67
N LYS A 270 11.21 -4.93 -19.68
CA LYS A 270 11.70 -6.30 -19.60
C LYS A 270 11.22 -7.17 -20.76
N LYS A 271 9.96 -7.03 -21.19
CA LYS A 271 9.38 -7.77 -22.32
C LYS A 271 10.09 -7.46 -23.64
N THR A 272 10.48 -6.19 -23.85
CA THR A 272 11.15 -5.75 -25.09
C THR A 272 12.67 -5.82 -25.04
N GLY A 273 13.27 -6.19 -23.90
CA GLY A 273 14.72 -6.24 -23.73
C GLY A 273 15.38 -4.87 -23.72
N MET A 274 14.65 -3.84 -23.30
CA MET A 274 15.18 -2.48 -23.13
C MET A 274 16.10 -2.38 -21.91
N THR A 275 16.95 -1.36 -21.91
CA THR A 275 17.90 -1.10 -20.82
C THR A 275 17.32 -0.23 -19.71
N GLU A 276 16.24 0.52 -20.00
CA GLU A 276 15.54 1.36 -19.04
C GLU A 276 14.94 0.53 -17.90
N ASN A 277 15.27 0.86 -16.64
CA ASN A 277 14.71 0.17 -15.48
C ASN A 277 13.57 0.99 -14.85
N PHE A 278 12.52 0.27 -14.47
CA PHE A 278 11.42 0.77 -13.64
C PHE A 278 11.14 -0.27 -12.55
N ALA A 279 10.37 0.09 -11.54
CA ALA A 279 10.10 -0.80 -10.42
C ALA A 279 9.29 -2.04 -10.86
N LEU A 280 9.79 -3.24 -10.54
CA LEU A 280 9.02 -4.49 -10.68
C LEU A 280 8.43 -4.97 -9.34
N GLY A 281 8.86 -4.40 -8.21
CA GLY A 281 8.32 -4.69 -6.89
C GLY A 281 7.11 -3.83 -6.56
N SER A 282 7.34 -2.53 -6.39
CA SER A 282 6.28 -1.58 -6.12
C SER A 282 6.63 -0.23 -6.73
N MET A 283 5.86 0.20 -7.73
CA MET A 283 5.97 1.53 -8.30
C MET A 283 5.70 2.61 -7.25
N ARG A 284 4.72 2.36 -6.36
CA ARG A 284 4.32 3.29 -5.30
C ARG A 284 5.45 3.51 -4.31
N ASN A 285 6.06 2.45 -3.78
CA ASN A 285 7.14 2.55 -2.81
C ASN A 285 8.45 3.06 -3.43
N ALA A 286 8.63 2.95 -4.76
CA ALA A 286 9.82 3.45 -5.44
C ALA A 286 9.81 4.98 -5.64
N MET A 287 8.64 5.59 -5.90
CA MET A 287 8.59 7.02 -6.31
C MET A 287 7.50 7.89 -5.67
N SER A 288 6.60 7.34 -4.85
CA SER A 288 5.54 8.14 -4.22
C SER A 288 6.09 9.17 -3.23
N ARG A 289 5.43 10.33 -3.14
CA ARG A 289 5.65 11.30 -2.06
C ARG A 289 4.88 10.98 -0.78
N TYR A 290 3.94 10.04 -0.81
CA TYR A 290 3.00 9.78 0.29
C TYR A 290 3.27 8.47 1.05
N THR A 291 4.17 7.62 0.54
CA THR A 291 4.69 6.44 1.23
C THR A 291 6.20 6.31 1.01
N GLY A 292 6.85 5.46 1.80
CA GLY A 292 8.28 5.16 1.70
C GLY A 292 8.59 3.75 2.20
N VAL A 293 9.87 3.42 2.30
CA VAL A 293 10.37 2.15 2.83
C VAL A 293 11.50 2.44 3.82
N GLY A 294 11.32 2.05 5.09
CA GLY A 294 12.21 2.35 6.21
C GLY A 294 12.22 3.81 6.67
N THR A 295 11.25 4.61 6.23
CA THR A 295 11.30 6.08 6.31
C THR A 295 10.80 6.67 7.63
N PHE A 296 10.38 5.83 8.57
CA PHE A 296 10.21 6.18 9.97
C PHE A 296 11.55 6.09 10.72
N HIS A 297 11.80 7.08 11.56
CA HIS A 297 12.88 7.08 12.54
C HIS A 297 12.35 7.60 13.89
N LYS A 298 12.82 7.02 15.01
CA LYS A 298 12.33 7.33 16.36
C LYS A 298 12.49 8.80 16.80
N SER A 299 13.34 9.57 16.13
CA SER A 299 13.51 11.01 16.40
C SER A 299 12.49 11.91 15.70
N MET A 300 11.68 11.35 14.80
CA MET A 300 10.68 12.10 14.05
C MET A 300 9.48 12.44 14.94
N SER A 301 8.75 13.48 14.58
CA SER A 301 7.52 13.85 15.27
C SER A 301 6.46 12.75 15.15
N LYS A 302 5.54 12.72 16.13
CA LYS A 302 4.38 11.81 16.15
C LYS A 302 3.16 12.46 15.49
N GLY A 303 2.17 11.65 15.12
CA GLY A 303 0.91 12.10 14.52
C GLY A 303 0.80 11.78 13.02
N LYS A 304 -0.21 12.36 12.36
CA LYS A 304 -0.42 12.20 10.91
C LYS A 304 0.61 13.04 10.14
N ILE A 305 1.65 12.39 9.65
CA ILE A 305 2.65 13.01 8.77
C ILE A 305 2.50 12.39 7.37
N LEU A 306 2.42 13.26 6.36
CA LEU A 306 2.20 12.84 4.97
C LEU A 306 3.50 12.79 4.17
N THR A 307 4.34 13.80 4.35
CA THR A 307 5.59 13.98 3.61
C THR A 307 6.70 14.43 4.55
N PHE A 308 7.94 14.16 4.16
CA PHE A 308 9.15 14.63 4.82
C PHE A 308 10.15 15.10 3.77
N HIS A 309 10.91 16.16 4.05
CA HIS A 309 11.92 16.63 3.11
C HIS A 309 13.09 15.65 3.02
N THR A 310 13.45 15.25 1.80
CA THR A 310 14.49 14.24 1.55
C THR A 310 15.83 14.66 2.14
N GLU A 311 16.20 15.94 2.04
CA GLU A 311 17.46 16.47 2.58
C GLU A 311 17.47 16.55 4.11
N ASP A 312 16.31 16.67 4.75
CA ASP A 312 16.22 16.59 6.21
C ASP A 312 16.30 15.14 6.68
N PHE A 313 15.69 14.21 5.94
CA PHE A 313 15.80 12.78 6.23
C PHE A 313 17.24 12.28 6.07
N ARG A 314 17.94 12.77 5.03
CA ARG A 314 19.34 12.44 4.77
C ARG A 314 20.26 12.72 5.97
N LYS A 315 19.97 13.76 6.76
CA LYS A 315 20.73 14.09 7.99
C LYS A 315 20.62 13.02 9.08
N LEU A 316 19.62 12.13 9.00
CA LEU A 316 19.46 11.00 9.91
C LEU A 316 20.25 9.77 9.44
N LEU A 317 20.60 9.70 8.15
CA LEU A 317 21.28 8.57 7.57
C LEU A 317 22.74 8.52 8.00
N LYS A 318 23.25 7.30 8.16
CA LYS A 318 24.67 7.03 8.39
C LYS A 318 25.54 7.23 7.15
N PHE A 319 24.96 7.03 5.97
CA PHE A 319 25.69 7.03 4.69
C PHE A 319 25.45 8.32 3.92
N GLU A 320 26.52 8.82 3.30
CA GLU A 320 26.50 10.00 2.45
C GLU A 320 25.98 9.67 1.05
N LYS A 321 25.51 10.70 0.32
CA LYS A 321 24.91 10.54 -1.01
C LYS A 321 25.89 9.91 -2.01
N GLU A 322 27.15 10.29 -1.94
CA GLU A 322 28.22 9.85 -2.84
C GLU A 322 28.55 8.36 -2.69
N GLU A 323 28.24 7.77 -1.54
CA GLU A 323 28.40 6.33 -1.30
C GLU A 323 27.34 5.51 -2.05
N ASN A 324 26.22 6.13 -2.43
CA ASN A 324 25.10 5.50 -3.15
C ASN A 324 24.59 4.21 -2.48
N ILE A 325 24.62 4.16 -1.15
CA ILE A 325 24.15 3.02 -0.36
C ILE A 325 22.65 3.12 -0.11
N TRP A 326 22.13 4.30 0.19
CA TRP A 326 20.71 4.47 0.43
C TRP A 326 19.91 4.00 -0.78
N TRP A 327 18.94 3.10 -0.57
CA TRP A 327 18.14 2.52 -1.64
C TRP A 327 17.55 3.59 -2.56
N ARG A 328 17.17 4.76 -2.02
CA ARG A 328 16.56 5.86 -2.79
C ARG A 328 17.56 6.49 -3.76
N ASP A 329 18.82 6.64 -3.35
CA ASP A 329 19.89 7.13 -4.23
C ASP A 329 20.16 6.12 -5.35
N GLN A 330 20.11 4.82 -5.04
CA GLN A 330 20.22 3.75 -6.05
C GLN A 330 19.06 3.78 -7.05
N ILE A 331 17.83 4.04 -6.61
CA ILE A 331 16.67 4.24 -7.51
C ILE A 331 16.91 5.44 -8.44
N GLU A 332 17.35 6.58 -7.91
CA GLU A 332 17.63 7.79 -8.70
C GLU A 332 18.72 7.54 -9.77
N ALA A 333 19.74 6.76 -9.41
CA ALA A 333 20.86 6.43 -10.28
C ALA A 333 20.51 5.39 -11.37
N ASP A 334 19.78 4.33 -11.02
CA ASP A 334 19.60 3.14 -11.87
C ASP A 334 18.24 3.09 -12.61
N MET A 335 17.22 3.77 -12.11
CA MET A 335 15.87 3.74 -12.68
C MET A 335 15.50 5.03 -13.41
N GLU A 336 14.48 4.95 -14.24
CA GLU A 336 13.99 6.05 -15.07
C GLU A 336 13.03 7.02 -14.34
N TYR A 337 13.19 7.16 -13.02
CA TYR A 337 12.39 8.04 -12.18
C TYR A 337 13.07 9.39 -11.92
N ALA A 338 12.26 10.45 -11.91
CA ALA A 338 12.61 11.78 -11.43
C ALA A 338 11.97 11.97 -10.04
N LEU A 339 12.70 11.57 -9.00
CA LEU A 339 12.17 11.54 -7.63
C LEU A 339 11.90 12.95 -7.08
N LEU A 340 10.83 13.09 -6.31
CA LEU A 340 10.40 14.34 -5.71
C LEU A 340 11.31 14.76 -4.54
N PRO A 341 11.45 16.06 -4.22
CA PRO A 341 12.24 16.52 -3.08
C PRO A 341 11.62 16.15 -1.71
N GLU A 342 10.35 15.73 -1.72
CA GLU A 342 9.65 15.17 -0.57
C GLU A 342 9.49 13.66 -0.74
N MET A 343 9.57 12.95 0.38
CA MET A 343 9.36 11.51 0.47
C MET A 343 8.23 11.20 1.45
N GLY A 344 7.54 10.10 1.23
CA GLY A 344 6.49 9.66 2.13
C GLY A 344 7.02 8.80 3.28
N LEU A 345 6.10 8.46 4.18
CA LEU A 345 6.39 7.65 5.37
C LEU A 345 5.79 6.25 5.24
N ASP A 346 6.57 5.26 5.64
CA ASP A 346 6.13 3.88 5.87
C ASP A 346 5.24 3.76 7.12
N PHE A 347 5.56 4.51 8.18
CA PHE A 347 4.80 4.53 9.43
C PHE A 347 4.46 5.94 9.92
N ASN A 348 3.26 6.07 10.49
CA ASN A 348 2.93 7.16 11.42
C ASN A 348 2.83 6.58 12.84
N GLN A 349 3.66 7.04 13.76
CA GLN A 349 3.50 6.72 15.18
C GLN A 349 2.44 7.64 15.80
N GLU A 350 1.50 7.08 16.56
CA GLU A 350 0.47 7.86 17.25
C GLU A 350 -0.37 8.77 16.31
N LYS A 351 -0.72 8.28 15.10
CA LYS A 351 -1.57 9.02 14.12
C LYS A 351 -2.86 9.55 14.76
N MET A 352 -3.51 8.75 15.60
CA MET A 352 -4.75 9.09 16.30
C MET A 352 -4.56 9.01 17.81
N TYR A 353 -3.93 10.04 18.41
CA TYR A 353 -3.66 10.10 19.86
C TYR A 353 -2.88 8.86 20.34
N GLN A 354 -3.21 8.28 21.50
CA GLN A 354 -2.58 7.09 22.11
C GLN A 354 -2.70 5.77 21.29
N SER A 355 -2.92 5.84 19.98
CA SER A 355 -2.78 4.71 19.05
C SER A 355 -1.31 4.33 18.88
N GLY A 356 -0.96 3.05 18.76
CA GLY A 356 0.42 2.60 18.53
C GLY A 356 1.03 3.18 17.24
N PHE A 357 0.80 2.52 16.11
CA PHE A 357 1.29 3.00 14.81
C PHE A 357 0.31 2.66 13.67
N GLU A 358 0.41 3.41 12.59
CA GLU A 358 -0.17 3.12 11.29
C GLU A 358 0.96 2.67 10.36
N PHE A 359 0.81 1.51 9.70
CA PHE A 359 1.71 1.00 8.67
C PHE A 359 1.09 1.22 7.28
N ARG A 360 1.79 1.88 6.36
CA ARG A 360 1.24 2.48 5.13
C ARG A 360 1.91 2.04 3.83
N SER A 361 2.90 1.14 3.90
CA SER A 361 3.74 0.76 2.75
C SER A 361 3.11 -0.27 1.81
N PHE A 362 1.87 -0.71 2.07
CA PHE A 362 1.22 -1.75 1.27
C PHE A 362 0.48 -1.17 0.07
N ASP A 363 0.85 -1.65 -1.12
CA ASP A 363 -0.06 -1.63 -2.27
C ASP A 363 -1.28 -2.53 -1.98
N GLU A 364 -2.41 -2.26 -2.64
CA GLU A 364 -3.60 -3.09 -2.54
C GLU A 364 -3.35 -4.49 -3.11
N PHE A 365 -3.80 -5.48 -2.35
CA PHE A 365 -3.77 -6.90 -2.69
C PHE A 365 -5.14 -7.55 -2.39
N PRO A 366 -5.40 -8.79 -2.84
CA PRO A 366 -6.69 -9.44 -2.66
C PRO A 366 -7.07 -9.55 -1.18
N ALA A 367 -8.29 -9.15 -0.84
CA ALA A 367 -8.79 -9.20 0.54
C ALA A 367 -8.76 -10.61 1.15
N SER A 368 -8.70 -11.66 0.33
CA SER A 368 -8.49 -13.05 0.78
C SER A 368 -7.16 -13.27 1.50
N TYR A 369 -6.13 -12.47 1.21
CA TYR A 369 -4.81 -12.58 1.87
C TYR A 369 -4.73 -11.76 3.16
N LEU A 370 -5.69 -10.88 3.42
CA LEU A 370 -5.61 -9.88 4.49
C LEU A 370 -5.41 -10.51 5.88
N SER A 371 -6.11 -11.63 6.17
CA SER A 371 -5.94 -12.33 7.45
C SER A 371 -4.54 -12.96 7.59
N ASP A 372 -3.99 -13.51 6.52
CA ASP A 372 -2.65 -14.11 6.52
C ASP A 372 -1.55 -13.04 6.65
N VAL A 373 -1.68 -11.93 5.92
CA VAL A 373 -0.75 -10.79 6.00
C VAL A 373 -0.76 -10.18 7.39
N LEU A 374 -1.93 -9.92 7.97
CA LEU A 374 -2.03 -9.39 9.33
C LEU A 374 -1.53 -10.37 10.38
N PHE A 375 -1.72 -11.68 10.20
CA PHE A 375 -1.11 -12.68 11.09
C PHE A 375 0.42 -12.64 11.00
N ALA A 376 0.99 -12.54 9.79
CA ALA A 376 2.43 -12.40 9.59
C ALA A 376 2.97 -11.12 10.26
N ILE A 377 2.26 -9.99 10.14
CA ILE A 377 2.60 -8.76 10.86
C ILE A 377 2.55 -8.96 12.37
N LEU A 378 1.47 -9.55 12.90
CA LEU A 378 1.33 -9.76 14.35
C LEU A 378 2.40 -10.70 14.92
N ILE A 379 2.84 -11.71 14.16
CA ILE A 379 3.89 -12.60 14.66
C ILE A 379 5.28 -11.97 14.60
N ILE A 380 5.52 -11.08 13.62
CA ILE A 380 6.72 -10.22 13.61
C ILE A 380 6.67 -9.27 14.81
N CYS A 381 5.53 -8.64 15.09
CA CYS A 381 5.33 -7.81 16.27
C CYS A 381 5.55 -8.59 17.58
N GLU A 382 5.00 -9.81 17.69
CA GLU A 382 5.26 -10.71 18.83
C GLU A 382 6.76 -10.93 18.99
N HIS A 383 7.45 -11.31 17.91
CA HIS A 383 8.89 -11.53 17.93
C HIS A 383 9.68 -10.30 18.41
N SER A 384 9.26 -9.09 18.03
CA SER A 384 9.88 -7.84 18.47
C SER A 384 9.84 -7.63 19.99
N LEU A 385 8.89 -8.25 20.71
CA LEU A 385 8.80 -8.18 22.17
C LEU A 385 9.92 -8.98 22.86
N HIS A 386 10.50 -9.95 22.15
CA HIS A 386 11.54 -10.86 22.66
C HIS A 386 12.94 -10.50 22.16
N LEU A 387 13.04 -9.51 21.28
CA LEU A 387 14.31 -8.97 20.82
C LEU A 387 14.76 -7.81 21.73
N PRO A 388 16.07 -7.54 21.82
CA PRO A 388 16.56 -6.27 22.35
C PRO A 388 16.15 -5.11 21.41
N GLU A 389 16.72 -3.93 21.61
CA GLU A 389 16.56 -2.82 20.66
C GLU A 389 17.03 -3.26 19.26
N VAL A 390 16.06 -3.32 18.34
CA VAL A 390 16.27 -3.64 16.93
C VAL A 390 16.97 -2.46 16.28
N ALA A 391 18.05 -2.73 15.54
CA ALA A 391 18.77 -1.70 14.82
C ALA A 391 17.92 -1.16 13.67
N TRP A 392 18.08 0.13 13.36
CA TRP A 392 17.39 0.74 12.23
C TRP A 392 17.95 0.20 10.91
N GLY A 393 17.06 -0.26 10.00
CA GLY A 393 17.47 -0.92 8.75
C GLY A 393 18.37 -0.06 7.87
N HIS A 394 18.18 1.26 7.87
CA HIS A 394 18.97 2.19 7.08
C HIS A 394 20.47 2.19 7.40
N ASP A 395 20.87 1.75 8.60
CA ASP A 395 22.29 1.64 8.99
C ASP A 395 22.99 0.41 8.38
N SER A 396 22.22 -0.49 7.76
CA SER A 396 22.72 -1.72 7.13
C SER A 396 22.80 -1.58 5.61
N VAL A 397 23.98 -1.85 5.06
CA VAL A 397 24.20 -1.91 3.61
C VAL A 397 23.38 -3.05 2.97
N HIS A 398 23.19 -4.16 3.70
CA HIS A 398 22.46 -5.33 3.22
C HIS A 398 20.96 -5.09 3.20
N TRP A 399 20.40 -4.39 4.21
CA TRP A 399 19.00 -4.01 4.18
C TRP A 399 18.70 -3.03 3.04
N ASN A 400 19.53 -1.98 2.86
CA ASN A 400 19.35 -1.05 1.75
C ASN A 400 19.47 -1.75 0.37
N SER A 401 20.44 -2.66 0.21
CA SER A 401 20.54 -3.53 -0.96
C SER A 401 19.26 -4.32 -1.19
N LEU A 402 18.70 -4.92 -0.14
CA LEU A 402 17.50 -5.73 -0.24
C LEU A 402 16.26 -4.91 -0.60
N VAL A 403 16.10 -3.72 -0.02
CA VAL A 403 15.03 -2.77 -0.40
C VAL A 403 15.15 -2.44 -1.88
N PHE A 404 16.33 -1.99 -2.33
CA PHE A 404 16.56 -1.65 -3.74
C PHE A 404 16.26 -2.84 -4.66
N LYS A 405 16.78 -4.03 -4.35
CA LYS A 405 16.54 -5.24 -5.14
C LYS A 405 15.07 -5.67 -5.14
N SER A 406 14.35 -5.50 -4.03
CA SER A 406 12.91 -5.81 -3.94
C SER A 406 12.09 -4.86 -4.81
N LEU A 407 12.40 -3.56 -4.81
CA LEU A 407 11.76 -2.56 -5.67
C LEU A 407 12.09 -2.81 -7.15
N LYS A 408 13.35 -3.14 -7.46
CA LYS A 408 13.83 -3.35 -8.83
C LYS A 408 13.34 -4.65 -9.47
N TYR A 409 13.37 -5.76 -8.73
CA TYR A 409 13.14 -7.09 -9.30
C TYR A 409 11.83 -7.76 -8.85
N GLY A 410 11.14 -7.22 -7.84
CA GLY A 410 9.86 -7.74 -7.34
C GLY A 410 9.92 -9.21 -6.94
N PHE A 411 9.01 -10.02 -7.45
CA PHE A 411 8.95 -11.46 -7.17
C PHE A 411 10.20 -12.23 -7.60
N SER A 412 10.99 -11.67 -8.52
CA SER A 412 12.22 -12.28 -9.00
C SER A 412 13.46 -11.91 -8.18
N THR A 413 13.28 -11.18 -7.08
CA THR A 413 14.38 -10.83 -6.18
C THR A 413 14.97 -12.09 -5.55
N THR A 414 16.29 -12.22 -5.68
CA THR A 414 17.09 -13.22 -4.98
C THR A 414 17.74 -12.63 -3.73
N ILE A 415 18.11 -13.47 -2.78
CA ILE A 415 18.78 -13.07 -1.54
C ILE A 415 20.19 -13.66 -1.45
N THR A 416 21.19 -12.83 -1.13
CA THR A 416 22.59 -13.28 -1.02
C THR A 416 22.90 -13.90 0.35
N ALA A 417 24.06 -14.55 0.48
CA ALA A 417 24.50 -15.14 1.74
C ALA A 417 24.72 -14.07 2.84
N GLU A 418 25.25 -12.91 2.47
CA GLU A 418 25.49 -11.78 3.38
C GLU A 418 24.15 -11.16 3.83
N GLU A 419 23.22 -10.96 2.89
CA GLU A 419 21.87 -10.47 3.21
C GLU A 419 21.13 -11.42 4.17
N LYS A 420 21.20 -12.75 3.93
CA LYS A 420 20.65 -13.74 4.86
C LYS A 420 21.30 -13.67 6.23
N THR A 421 22.63 -13.59 6.27
CA THR A 421 23.39 -13.56 7.53
C THR A 421 22.99 -12.35 8.36
N GLU A 422 22.89 -11.17 7.74
CA GLU A 422 22.45 -9.95 8.40
C GLU A 422 21.04 -10.09 8.96
N ILE A 423 20.08 -10.54 8.14
CA ILE A 423 18.69 -10.72 8.57
C ILE A 423 18.60 -11.73 9.71
N LEU A 424 19.21 -12.90 9.59
CA LEU A 424 19.17 -13.94 10.62
C LEU A 424 19.84 -13.50 11.92
N SER A 425 20.86 -12.64 11.84
CA SER A 425 21.52 -12.02 13.00
C SER A 425 20.58 -11.07 13.74
N ILE A 426 19.90 -10.16 13.02
CA ILE A 426 18.91 -9.24 13.59
C ILE A 426 17.75 -10.01 14.23
N LEU A 427 17.25 -11.05 13.56
CA LEU A 427 16.12 -11.85 14.04
C LEU A 427 16.51 -12.86 15.14
N ARG A 428 17.79 -13.14 15.35
CA ARG A 428 18.28 -14.13 16.35
C ARG A 428 17.49 -15.46 16.29
N LEU A 429 17.25 -15.96 15.07
CA LEU A 429 16.45 -17.17 14.85
C LEU A 429 17.25 -18.46 14.94
N LEU A 430 18.56 -18.38 14.81
CA LEU A 430 19.45 -19.52 14.90
C LEU A 430 20.05 -19.59 16.31
N ASP A 431 19.72 -20.65 17.03
CA ASP A 431 20.33 -21.01 18.30
C ASP A 431 21.35 -22.13 18.06
N ILE A 432 22.63 -21.85 18.32
CA ILE A 432 23.74 -22.79 18.08
C ILE A 432 23.64 -24.02 18.98
N GLU A 433 22.95 -23.90 20.12
CA GLU A 433 22.75 -25.01 21.06
C GLU A 433 21.54 -25.89 20.67
N ALA A 434 20.70 -25.45 19.73
CA ALA A 434 19.54 -26.22 19.31
C ALA A 434 19.93 -27.46 18.47
N GLU A 435 19.31 -28.61 18.76
CA GLU A 435 19.59 -29.88 18.06
C GLU A 435 19.40 -29.79 16.54
N ASN A 436 18.48 -28.94 16.07
CA ASN A 436 18.20 -28.75 14.66
C ASN A 436 19.00 -27.61 14.01
N TYR A 437 19.95 -26.99 14.70
CA TYR A 437 20.72 -25.82 14.21
C TYR A 437 21.32 -26.05 12.82
N THR A 438 22.10 -27.12 12.65
CA THR A 438 22.80 -27.39 11.38
C THR A 438 21.81 -27.63 10.24
N THR A 439 20.70 -28.31 10.50
CA THR A 439 19.66 -28.56 9.49
C THR A 439 18.97 -27.25 9.11
N LEU A 440 18.53 -26.45 10.08
CA LEU A 440 17.82 -25.20 9.84
C LEU A 440 18.71 -24.16 9.14
N GLN A 441 19.97 -24.05 9.56
CA GLN A 441 20.96 -23.18 8.92
C GLN A 441 21.17 -23.57 7.46
N LYS A 442 21.30 -24.88 7.18
CA LYS A 442 21.43 -25.37 5.80
C LYS A 442 20.18 -25.05 4.97
N GLU A 443 18.98 -25.34 5.49
CA GLU A 443 17.72 -25.03 4.81
C GLU A 443 17.63 -23.55 4.42
N LEU A 444 17.93 -22.63 5.35
CA LEU A 444 17.92 -21.20 5.09
C LEU A 444 18.99 -20.78 4.08
N ASN A 445 20.18 -21.40 4.15
CA ASN A 445 21.28 -21.13 3.21
C ASN A 445 21.00 -21.61 1.78
N ASP A 446 20.22 -22.68 1.61
CA ASP A 446 19.88 -23.24 0.30
C ASP A 446 18.80 -22.42 -0.45
N ILE A 447 18.01 -21.60 0.24
CA ILE A 447 16.93 -20.81 -0.37
C ILE A 447 17.47 -19.63 -1.20
N GLN A 448 17.18 -19.57 -2.50
CA GLN A 448 17.68 -18.46 -3.34
C GLN A 448 16.70 -17.30 -3.50
N ASN A 449 15.39 -17.58 -3.53
CA ASN A 449 14.36 -16.58 -3.77
C ASN A 449 13.94 -15.88 -2.46
N LEU A 450 13.69 -14.58 -2.56
CA LEU A 450 13.36 -13.76 -1.40
C LEU A 450 12.04 -14.15 -0.74
N ASP A 451 11.04 -14.51 -1.54
CA ASP A 451 9.71 -14.92 -1.07
C ASP A 451 9.73 -16.26 -0.31
N MET A 452 10.46 -17.24 -0.83
CA MET A 452 10.68 -18.52 -0.14
C MET A 452 11.40 -18.32 1.19
N PHE A 453 12.37 -17.40 1.23
CA PHE A 453 13.12 -17.10 2.46
C PHE A 453 12.22 -16.42 3.49
N PHE A 454 11.37 -15.49 3.04
CA PHE A 454 10.35 -14.84 3.87
C PHE A 454 9.39 -15.85 4.51
N PHE A 455 8.75 -16.70 3.71
CA PHE A 455 7.79 -17.67 4.25
C PHE A 455 8.47 -18.69 5.16
N LYS A 456 9.74 -19.03 4.92
CA LYS A 456 10.51 -19.88 5.85
C LYS A 456 10.76 -19.19 7.19
N ILE A 457 11.10 -17.90 7.20
CA ILE A 457 11.23 -17.11 8.44
C ILE A 457 9.89 -17.09 9.18
N VAL A 458 8.79 -16.82 8.48
CA VAL A 458 7.46 -16.74 9.08
C VAL A 458 7.00 -18.09 9.64
N GLU A 459 7.34 -19.21 8.99
CA GLU A 459 7.13 -20.56 9.52
C GLU A 459 7.90 -20.82 10.83
N ILE A 460 9.17 -20.39 10.90
CA ILE A 460 10.00 -20.50 12.11
C ILE A 460 9.37 -19.69 13.25
N LEU A 461 9.00 -18.43 12.97
CA LEU A 461 8.33 -17.56 13.94
C LEU A 461 7.00 -18.18 14.41
N PHE A 462 6.20 -18.73 13.49
CA PHE A 462 4.96 -19.43 13.81
C PHE A 462 5.19 -20.57 14.78
N THR A 463 6.14 -21.44 14.48
CA THR A 463 6.48 -22.57 15.35
C THR A 463 6.93 -22.12 16.73
N LYS A 464 7.69 -21.01 16.81
CA LYS A 464 8.20 -20.45 18.06
C LYS A 464 7.10 -19.85 18.95
N TYR A 465 6.10 -19.19 18.36
CA TYR A 465 5.14 -18.36 19.10
C TYR A 465 3.71 -18.90 19.14
N LYS A 466 3.33 -19.91 18.34
CA LYS A 466 1.94 -20.43 18.27
C LYS A 466 1.33 -20.82 19.62
N ASP A 467 2.15 -21.25 20.58
CA ASP A 467 1.69 -21.74 21.89
C ASP A 467 1.98 -20.77 23.05
N ASN A 468 2.88 -19.79 22.85
CA ASN A 468 3.29 -18.83 23.88
C ASN A 468 3.53 -17.47 23.24
N ASN A 469 2.49 -16.64 23.24
CA ASN A 469 2.48 -15.31 22.66
C ASN A 469 1.46 -14.43 23.39
N ILE A 470 1.58 -13.11 23.26
CA ILE A 470 0.55 -12.18 23.75
C ILE A 470 -0.18 -11.51 22.59
N CYS A 471 0.51 -11.20 21.49
CA CYS A 471 -0.08 -10.50 20.35
C CYS A 471 -1.07 -11.39 19.59
N LEU A 472 -0.79 -12.67 19.34
CA LEU A 472 -1.70 -13.51 18.58
C LEU A 472 -2.95 -13.87 19.41
N ASP A 473 -2.76 -14.22 20.68
CA ASP A 473 -3.81 -14.60 21.62
C ASP A 473 -4.80 -13.46 21.88
N THR A 474 -4.31 -12.22 21.96
CA THR A 474 -5.16 -11.04 22.17
C THR A 474 -5.72 -10.46 20.87
N MET A 475 -4.90 -10.38 19.81
CA MET A 475 -5.23 -9.56 18.64
C MET A 475 -5.67 -10.36 17.42
N TYR A 476 -5.40 -11.66 17.28
CA TYR A 476 -5.78 -12.37 16.06
C TYR A 476 -7.26 -12.76 16.06
N GLY A 477 -7.78 -13.27 17.19
CA GLY A 477 -9.20 -13.60 17.40
C GLY A 477 -9.56 -15.08 17.22
N GLN A 478 -8.62 -15.92 16.80
CA GLN A 478 -8.77 -17.37 16.73
C GLN A 478 -7.41 -18.07 16.84
N LYS A 479 -7.37 -19.40 17.00
CA LYS A 479 -6.11 -20.16 16.89
C LYS A 479 -5.86 -20.59 15.44
N ARG A 480 -4.58 -20.78 15.08
CA ARG A 480 -4.17 -21.35 13.79
C ARG A 480 -3.36 -22.60 14.00
N GLU A 481 -3.58 -23.56 13.11
CA GLU A 481 -2.81 -24.81 13.05
C GLU A 481 -1.66 -24.75 12.02
N SER A 482 -1.68 -23.75 11.13
CA SER A 482 -0.69 -23.59 10.06
C SER A 482 -0.14 -22.15 10.01
N PRO A 483 1.12 -21.97 9.58
CA PRO A 483 1.68 -20.65 9.36
C PRO A 483 0.90 -19.89 8.27
N PRO A 484 0.92 -18.54 8.28
CA PRO A 484 0.32 -17.75 7.22
C PRO A 484 1.10 -17.92 5.91
N MET A 485 0.39 -17.96 4.80
CA MET A 485 0.97 -18.07 3.47
C MET A 485 0.01 -17.48 2.43
N TRP A 486 0.55 -16.88 1.37
CA TRP A 486 -0.22 -16.44 0.21
C TRP A 486 0.55 -16.72 -1.08
N ALA A 487 -0.16 -16.78 -2.20
CA ALA A 487 0.49 -16.83 -3.50
C ALA A 487 1.19 -15.49 -3.78
N ASN A 488 2.34 -15.52 -4.46
CA ASN A 488 3.08 -14.31 -4.81
C ASN A 488 2.23 -13.42 -5.75
N PHE A 489 1.62 -12.38 -5.17
CA PHE A 489 0.71 -11.48 -5.87
C PHE A 489 1.47 -10.52 -6.77
N ASN A 490 2.67 -10.09 -6.39
CA ASN A 490 3.54 -9.31 -7.28
C ASN A 490 3.79 -10.03 -8.62
N LYS A 491 4.06 -11.35 -8.56
CA LYS A 491 4.15 -12.19 -9.77
C LYS A 491 2.84 -12.24 -10.55
N TYR A 492 1.71 -12.42 -9.86
CA TYR A 492 0.39 -12.42 -10.50
C TYR A 492 0.13 -11.11 -11.26
N GLN A 493 0.45 -9.96 -10.68
CA GLN A 493 0.31 -8.65 -11.31
C GLN A 493 1.23 -8.51 -12.54
N TYR A 494 2.49 -8.93 -12.41
CA TYR A 494 3.43 -8.98 -13.53
C TYR A 494 2.88 -9.81 -14.71
N ASP A 495 2.38 -11.02 -14.42
CA ASP A 495 1.80 -11.91 -15.42
C ASP A 495 0.52 -11.31 -16.06
N LYS A 496 -0.29 -10.57 -15.28
CA LYS A 496 -1.48 -9.89 -15.79
C LYS A 496 -1.13 -8.71 -16.70
N HIS A 497 -0.10 -7.93 -16.36
CA HIS A 497 0.40 -6.90 -17.26
C HIS A 497 0.91 -7.51 -18.56
N LEU A 498 1.65 -8.62 -18.53
CA LEU A 498 2.07 -9.29 -19.77
C LEU A 498 0.89 -9.69 -20.66
N LYS A 499 -0.20 -10.21 -20.06
CA LYS A 499 -1.44 -10.57 -20.77
C LYS A 499 -2.19 -9.37 -21.31
N GLN A 500 -2.25 -8.26 -20.57
CA GLN A 500 -2.87 -7.02 -21.05
C GLN A 500 -2.18 -6.48 -22.32
N LEU A 501 -0.92 -6.87 -22.51
CA LEU A 501 -0.07 -6.50 -23.65
C LEU A 501 -0.08 -7.55 -24.76
N GLU A 502 -0.93 -8.56 -24.70
CA GLU A 502 -1.17 -9.49 -25.81
C GLU A 502 -2.17 -8.87 -26.81
N MET A 503 -1.96 -9.12 -28.10
CA MET A 503 -2.83 -8.62 -29.16
C MET A 503 -4.26 -9.13 -28.96
N ILE A 504 -5.24 -8.25 -29.05
CA ILE A 504 -6.62 -8.68 -29.30
C ILE A 504 -6.67 -9.13 -30.77
N ALA A 505 -6.98 -10.41 -30.99
CA ALA A 505 -7.05 -11.02 -32.31
C ALA A 505 -8.31 -10.61 -33.09
#